data_AF-A0A2E3RJ62-F1
#
_entry.id   AF-A0A2E3RJ62-F1
#
_cell.length_a   1.000
_cell.length_b   1.000
_cell.length_c   1.000
_cell.angle_alpha   90.00
_cell.angle_beta   90.00
_cell.angle_gamma   90.00
#
_symmetry.space_group_name_H-M   'P 1'
#
loop_
_entity.id
_entity.type
_entity.pdbx_description
1 polymer ?
#
loop_
_entity_poly.entity_id
_entity_poly.type
_entity_poly.pdbx_seq_one_letter_code
_entity_poly.pdbx_strand_id
1 'polypeptide(L)'
;MNKEIASVSDRPRRTVLGTLVAVAVAIFCVVYMLNPTAGFFEFIPDSIPFIGNVDEGLIMLLFLACLKYLGIDIPLVKSSRNANPRQ
;
A
#
# COMPACT_ATOMS: atom_id res chain seq x y z
N MET A 1 35.97 20.64 -5.17
CA MET A 1 35.50 20.15 -3.85
C MET A 1 34.14 20.76 -3.58
N ASN A 2 33.15 19.99 -3.12
CA ASN A 2 31.77 20.38 -2.70
C ASN A 2 30.64 20.30 -3.74
N LYS A 3 30.18 19.07 -4.02
CA LYS A 3 28.82 18.79 -4.55
C LYS A 3 28.02 17.78 -3.71
N GLU A 4 28.45 17.46 -2.48
CA GLU A 4 27.92 16.29 -1.74
C GLU A 4 26.89 16.58 -0.63
N ILE A 5 26.41 17.81 -0.45
CA ILE A 5 25.47 18.13 0.66
C ILE A 5 24.13 18.69 0.16
N ALA A 6 23.61 18.14 -0.93
CA ALA A 6 22.25 18.44 -1.38
C ALA A 6 21.53 17.14 -1.76
N SER A 7 20.80 16.57 -0.80
CA SER A 7 19.59 15.73 -1.00
C SER A 7 19.34 14.68 0.10
N VAL A 8 20.11 14.66 1.21
CA VAL A 8 19.82 13.72 2.29
C VAL A 8 18.50 14.10 2.98
N SER A 9 17.45 13.40 2.55
CA SER A 9 16.25 13.08 3.28
C SER A 9 15.26 14.22 3.55
N ASP A 10 14.72 14.83 2.49
CA ASP A 10 13.39 15.44 2.58
C ASP A 10 12.32 14.32 2.52
N ARG A 11 12.23 13.51 3.58
CA ARG A 11 11.04 12.68 3.77
C ARG A 11 9.98 13.62 4.33
N PRO A 12 8.87 13.88 3.62
CA PRO A 12 7.85 14.81 4.10
C PRO A 12 7.47 14.42 5.53
N ARG A 13 7.45 15.39 6.45
CA ARG A 13 7.05 15.16 7.84
C ARG A 13 5.72 14.39 7.82
N ARG A 14 5.72 13.17 8.34
CA ARG A 14 4.48 12.40 8.51
C ARG A 14 3.58 13.20 9.45
N THR A 15 2.47 13.70 8.93
CA THR A 15 1.49 14.40 9.75
C THR A 15 0.69 13.36 10.53
N VAL A 16 0.35 13.68 11.78
CA VAL A 16 -0.48 12.81 12.63
C VAL A 16 -1.80 12.48 11.94
N LEU A 17 -2.35 13.45 11.19
CA LEU A 17 -3.53 13.26 10.36
C LEU A 17 -3.31 12.22 9.26
N GLY A 18 -2.20 12.30 8.52
CA GLY A 18 -1.88 11.32 7.47
C GLY A 18 -1.73 9.91 8.04
N THR A 19 -1.12 9.77 9.22
CA THR A 19 -1.04 8.49 9.92
C THR A 19 -2.41 7.96 10.33
N LEU A 20 -3.28 8.81 10.91
CA LEU A 20 -4.64 8.43 11.28
C LEU A 20 -5.46 7.98 10.07
N VAL A 21 -5.39 8.73 8.96
CA VAL A 21 -6.05 8.36 7.71
C VAL A 21 -5.53 7.02 7.19
N ALA A 22 -4.20 6.82 7.18
CA ALA A 22 -3.62 5.56 6.72
C ALA A 22 -4.05 4.36 7.58
N VAL A 23 -4.17 4.51 8.89
CA VAL A 23 -4.70 3.47 9.79
C VAL A 23 -6.17 3.18 9.49
N ALA A 24 -7.00 4.22 9.36
CA ALA A 24 -8.43 4.06 9.06
C ALA A 24 -8.65 3.35 7.72
N VAL A 25 -7.91 3.75 6.68
CA VAL A 25 -7.96 3.10 5.36
C VAL A 25 -7.44 1.67 5.42
N ALA A 26 -6.36 1.39 6.16
CA ALA A 26 -5.85 0.03 6.31
C ALA A 26 -6.89 -0.91 6.96
N ILE A 27 -7.59 -0.45 8.00
CA ILE A 27 -8.66 -1.20 8.65
C ILE A 27 -9.82 -1.44 7.67
N PHE A 28 -10.22 -0.40 6.92
CA PHE A 28 -11.26 -0.54 5.89
C PHE A 28 -10.89 -1.60 4.85
N CYS A 29 -9.66 -1.60 4.35
CA CYS A 29 -9.20 -2.61 3.39
C CYS A 29 -9.31 -4.04 3.95
N VAL A 30 -8.94 -4.25 5.22
CA VAL A 30 -9.08 -5.56 5.87
C VAL A 30 -10.55 -5.99 5.96
N VAL A 31 -11.43 -5.08 6.40
CA VAL A 31 -12.86 -5.36 6.50
C VAL A 31 -13.47 -5.68 5.14
N TYR A 32 -13.08 -4.95 4.09
CA TYR A 32 -13.53 -5.21 2.73
C TYR A 32 -13.05 -6.58 2.22
N MET A 33 -11.75 -6.89 2.35
CA MET A 33 -11.20 -8.19 1.92
C MET A 33 -11.77 -9.38 2.70
N LEU A 34 -12.16 -9.18 3.96
CA LEU A 34 -12.83 -10.22 4.74
C LEU A 34 -14.24 -10.54 4.22
N ASN A 35 -14.80 -9.68 3.35
CA ASN A 35 -16.11 -9.82 2.72
C ASN A 35 -17.14 -10.45 3.69
N PRO A 36 -17.39 -9.84 4.86
CA PRO A 36 -18.26 -10.42 5.89
C PRO A 36 -19.71 -10.59 5.42
N THR A 37 -20.05 -9.93 4.31
CA THR A 37 -21.33 -10.02 3.63
C THR A 37 -21.46 -11.23 2.71
N ALA A 38 -20.37 -11.96 2.36
CA ALA A 38 -20.37 -13.26 1.67
C ALA A 38 -21.44 -13.43 0.56
N GLY A 39 -21.64 -12.42 -0.28
CA GLY A 39 -22.62 -12.44 -1.37
C GLY A 39 -24.09 -12.15 -1.00
N PHE A 40 -24.40 -11.81 0.26
CA PHE A 40 -25.78 -11.56 0.73
C PHE A 40 -26.37 -10.21 0.28
N PHE A 41 -25.56 -9.31 -0.29
CA PHE A 41 -25.95 -7.96 -0.70
C PHE A 41 -25.43 -7.61 -2.12
N GLU A 42 -25.29 -8.61 -3.00
CA GLU A 42 -24.81 -8.42 -4.36
C GLU A 42 -25.89 -7.79 -5.27
N PHE A 43 -25.86 -6.46 -5.38
CA PHE A 43 -26.62 -5.69 -6.38
C PHE A 43 -25.88 -5.58 -7.74
N ILE A 44 -24.64 -6.08 -7.81
CA ILE A 44 -23.78 -6.09 -8.99
C ILE A 44 -23.30 -7.53 -9.21
N PRO A 45 -23.34 -8.07 -10.45
CA PRO A 45 -22.91 -9.43 -10.72
C PRO A 45 -21.38 -9.52 -10.70
N ASP A 46 -20.79 -9.61 -9.50
CA ASP A 46 -19.35 -9.85 -9.26
C ASP A 46 -18.94 -11.31 -9.57
N SER A 47 -19.89 -12.18 -9.93
CA SER A 47 -19.64 -13.58 -10.29
C SER A 47 -19.38 -13.83 -11.79
N ILE A 48 -18.83 -12.85 -12.53
CA ILE A 48 -18.45 -13.10 -13.94
C ILE A 48 -17.09 -13.82 -13.96
N PRO A 49 -17.04 -15.08 -14.45
CA PRO A 49 -15.77 -15.79 -14.56
C PRO A 49 -14.81 -14.98 -15.45
N PHE A 50 -13.58 -14.76 -14.96
CA PHE A 50 -12.46 -13.94 -15.47
C PHE A 50 -12.25 -12.54 -14.87
N ILE A 51 -13.27 -11.86 -14.34
CA ILE A 51 -13.15 -10.44 -13.91
C ILE A 51 -13.62 -10.23 -12.46
N GLY A 52 -14.46 -11.13 -11.93
CA GLY A 52 -14.85 -11.12 -10.52
C GLY A 52 -13.62 -11.27 -9.64
N ASN A 53 -13.33 -10.22 -8.87
CA ASN A 53 -12.28 -10.07 -7.87
C ASN A 53 -11.08 -9.16 -8.20
N VAL A 54 -11.17 -8.33 -9.23
CA VAL A 54 -10.14 -7.32 -9.51
C VAL A 54 -10.11 -6.24 -8.42
N ASP A 55 -11.25 -5.93 -7.82
CA ASP A 55 -11.41 -4.92 -6.78
C ASP A 55 -10.78 -5.35 -5.44
N GLU A 56 -10.83 -6.62 -5.03
CA GLU A 56 -10.08 -7.07 -3.84
C GLU A 56 -8.56 -7.04 -4.09
N GLY A 57 -8.12 -7.30 -5.33
CA GLY A 57 -6.72 -7.12 -5.72
C GLY A 57 -6.25 -5.67 -5.59
N LEU A 58 -7.08 -4.72 -6.01
CA LEU A 58 -6.81 -3.28 -5.85
C LEU A 58 -6.80 -2.88 -4.37
N ILE A 59 -7.71 -3.43 -3.56
CA ILE A 59 -7.79 -3.16 -2.13
C ILE A 59 -6.61 -3.75 -1.37
N MET A 60 -6.11 -4.91 -1.79
CA MET A 60 -4.85 -5.47 -1.29
C MET A 60 -3.67 -4.54 -1.57
N LEU A 61 -3.57 -3.99 -2.78
CA LEU A 61 -2.51 -3.07 -3.14
C LEU A 61 -2.59 -1.76 -2.34
N LEU A 62 -3.81 -1.25 -2.14
CA LEU A 62 -4.07 -0.08 -1.31
C LEU A 62 -3.67 -0.33 0.15
N PHE A 63 -4.02 -1.49 0.71
CA PHE A 63 -3.60 -1.91 2.04
C PHE A 63 -2.07 -1.93 2.17
N LEU A 64 -1.38 -2.52 1.19
CA LEU A 64 0.07 -2.59 1.14
C LEU A 64 0.71 -1.18 1.09
N ALA A 65 0.09 -0.26 0.34
CA ALA A 65 0.51 1.14 0.30
C ALA A 65 0.32 1.85 1.65
N CYS A 66 -0.78 1.59 2.37
CA CYS A 66 -1.01 2.10 3.71
C CYS A 66 0.02 1.57 4.72
N LEU A 67 0.33 0.27 4.70
CA LEU A 67 1.37 -0.32 5.55
C LEU A 67 2.75 0.31 5.28
N LYS A 68 3.11 0.50 4.00
CA LYS A 68 4.34 1.20 3.61
C LYS A 68 4.32 2.67 4.09
N TYR A 69 3.18 3.34 3.99
CA TYR A 69 3.01 4.70 4.50
C TYR A 69 3.17 4.77 6.03
N LEU A 70 2.75 3.74 6.76
CA LEU A 70 2.97 3.59 8.21
C LEU A 70 4.42 3.23 8.56
N GLY A 71 5.24 2.86 7.59
CA GLY A 71 6.64 2.49 7.81
C GLY A 71 6.83 1.03 8.20
N ILE A 72 5.82 0.20 7.92
CA ILE A 72 5.97 -1.26 7.99
C ILE A 72 6.67 -1.66 6.68
N ASP A 73 7.95 -2.02 6.79
CA ASP A 73 8.73 -2.51 5.66
C ASP A 73 8.28 -3.92 5.29
N ILE A 74 7.73 -4.04 4.09
CA ILE A 74 7.16 -5.27 3.58
C ILE A 74 8.21 -5.90 2.65
N PRO A 75 8.71 -7.12 2.93
CA PRO A 75 9.81 -7.74 2.19
C PRO A 75 9.48 -8.08 0.73
N LEU A 76 8.26 -7.79 0.26
CA LEU A 76 7.78 -8.01 -1.10
C LEU A 76 8.54 -7.22 -2.17
N VAL A 77 9.19 -6.10 -1.81
CA VAL A 77 9.98 -5.29 -2.75
C VAL A 77 11.43 -5.26 -2.29
N LYS A 78 12.24 -6.21 -2.76
CA LYS A 78 13.71 -6.11 -2.69
C LYS A 78 14.16 -4.98 -3.61
N SER A 79 14.15 -3.75 -3.11
CA SER A 79 14.80 -2.63 -3.80
C SER A 79 16.29 -2.94 -3.85
N SER A 80 16.76 -3.46 -4.99
CA SER A 80 18.17 -3.65 -5.29
C SER A 80 18.85 -2.29 -5.42
N ARG A 81 19.03 -1.59 -4.29
CA ARG A 81 19.87 -0.40 -4.17
C ARG A 81 21.33 -0.81 -3.95
N ASN A 82 21.85 -1.67 -4.82
CA ASN A 82 23.29 -1.87 -4.91
C ASN A 82 23.72 -2.06 -6.37
N ALA A 83 23.64 -0.97 -7.14
CA ALA A 83 24.57 -0.76 -8.24
C ALA A 83 25.60 0.23 -7.72
N ASN A 84 26.65 -0.28 -7.07
CA ASN A 84 27.90 0.45 -6.93
C ASN A 84 28.73 0.17 -8.20
N PRO A 85 28.80 1.09 -9.20
CA PRO A 85 29.57 0.89 -10.42
C PRO A 85 31.09 1.10 -10.20
N ARG A 86 31.63 0.78 -9.03
CA ARG A 86 33.02 1.07 -8.65
C ARG A 86 33.73 -0.07 -7.89
N GLN A 87 33.45 -1.32 -8.24
CA GLN A 87 34.37 -2.42 -7.95
C GLN A 87 35.04 -2.82 -9.26
#